data_AF-A0A9P6L292-F1
#
_entry.id   AF-A0A9P6L292-F1
#
_cell.length_a   1.000
_cell.length_b   1.000
_cell.length_c   1.000
_cell.angle_alpha   90.00
_cell.angle_beta   90.00
_cell.angle_gamma   90.00
#
_symmetry.space_group_name_H-M   'P 1'
#
loop_
_entity.id
_entity.type
_entity.pdbx_description
1 polymer ?
#
loop_
_entity_poly.entity_id
_entity_poly.type
_entity_poly.pdbx_seq_one_letter_code
_entity_poly.pdbx_strand_id
1 'polypeptide(L)'
;MAEVVRLYRHFLREVGKSSLVPRPQRNKALARHYRALFEQPRDGPNAVALSCEFENAVKFLRHQREYKTLLERYNPLIDLTGEERIEATARRVGLNMPEMAKGDAP
;
A
#
# COMPACT_ATOMS: atom_id res chain seq x y z
N MET A 1 13.70 -1.04 -26.81
CA MET A 1 12.29 -0.56 -26.82
C MET A 1 11.28 -1.60 -26.31
N ALA A 2 11.28 -2.85 -26.79
CA ALA A 2 10.28 -3.85 -26.38
C ALA A 2 10.26 -4.13 -24.86
N GLU A 3 11.42 -4.19 -24.21
CA GLU A 3 11.51 -4.39 -22.76
C GLU A 3 10.89 -3.25 -21.94
N VAL A 4 11.14 -2.01 -22.34
CA VAL A 4 10.58 -0.82 -21.67
C VAL A 4 9.05 -0.85 -21.69
N VAL A 5 8.46 -1.27 -22.82
CA VAL A 5 6.99 -1.41 -22.94
C VAL A 5 6.45 -2.53 -22.06
N ARG A 6 7.17 -3.65 -21.95
CA ARG A 6 6.81 -4.75 -21.05
C ARG A 6 6.85 -4.29 -19.58
N LEU A 7 7.94 -3.63 -19.17
CA LEU A 7 8.12 -3.10 -17.82
C LEU A 7 7.05 -2.07 -17.47
N TYR A 8 6.79 -1.11 -18.36
CA TYR A 8 5.73 -0.12 -18.19
C TYR A 8 4.35 -0.76 -17.98
N ARG A 9 3.99 -1.75 -18.81
CA ARG A 9 2.71 -2.47 -18.68
C ARG A 9 2.65 -3.26 -17.37
N HIS A 10 3.76 -3.87 -16.96
CA HIS A 10 3.83 -4.60 -15.71
C HIS A 10 3.66 -3.66 -14.51
N PHE A 11 4.38 -2.54 -14.49
CA PHE A 11 4.28 -1.49 -13.48
C PHE A 11 2.84 -0.95 -13.36
N LEU A 12 2.21 -0.56 -14.47
CA LEU A 12 0.84 -0.05 -14.43
C LEU A 12 -0.18 -1.08 -13.92
N ARG A 13 0.02 -2.37 -14.22
CA ARG A 13 -0.82 -3.44 -13.69
C ARG A 13 -0.66 -3.57 -12.18
N GLU A 14 0.56 -3.51 -11.66
CA GLU A 14 0.80 -3.57 -10.21
C GLU A 14 0.28 -2.33 -9.48
N VAL A 15 0.50 -1.12 -10.01
CA VAL A 15 -0.13 0.11 -9.48
C VAL A 15 -1.65 -0.03 -9.46
N GLY A 16 -2.23 -0.63 -10.50
CA GLY A 16 -3.66 -0.89 -10.59
C GLY A 16 -4.18 -1.90 -9.56
N LYS A 17 -3.37 -2.90 -9.17
CA LYS A 17 -3.70 -3.89 -8.13
C LYS A 17 -3.54 -3.33 -6.71
N SER A 18 -2.60 -2.40 -6.51
CA SER A 18 -2.35 -1.76 -5.21
C SER A 18 -3.22 -0.52 -4.97
N SER A 19 -4.01 -0.09 -5.95
CA SER A 19 -4.89 1.07 -5.81
C SER A 19 -6.12 0.75 -4.95
N LEU A 20 -6.33 1.56 -3.92
CA LEU A 20 -7.52 1.49 -3.05
C LEU A 20 -8.80 2.00 -3.73
N VAL A 21 -8.65 2.77 -4.83
CA VAL A 21 -9.74 3.49 -5.48
C VAL A 21 -10.17 2.77 -6.76
N PRO A 22 -11.48 2.64 -7.04
CA PRO A 22 -11.99 2.08 -8.28
C PRO A 22 -11.42 2.79 -9.51
N ARG A 23 -11.24 2.03 -10.61
CA ARG A 23 -10.68 2.53 -11.87
C ARG A 23 -11.23 3.89 -12.36
N PRO A 24 -12.55 4.19 -12.31
CA PRO A 24 -13.07 5.48 -12.79
C PRO A 24 -12.67 6.68 -11.93
N GLN A 25 -12.42 6.47 -10.63
CA GLN A 25 -12.09 7.53 -9.68
C GLN A 25 -10.57 7.75 -9.54
N ARG A 26 -9.75 7.02 -10.31
CA ARG A 26 -8.29 7.15 -10.24
C ARG A 26 -7.84 8.49 -10.80
N ASN A 27 -6.85 9.09 -10.13
CA ASN A 27 -6.24 10.33 -10.58
C ASN A 27 -5.53 10.14 -11.94
N LYS A 28 -6.11 10.73 -12.99
CA LYS A 28 -5.58 10.67 -14.36
C LYS A 28 -4.26 11.43 -14.51
N ALA A 29 -3.97 12.41 -13.64
CA ALA A 29 -2.71 13.15 -13.67
C ALA A 29 -1.53 12.24 -13.34
N LEU A 30 -1.69 11.30 -12.39
CA LEU A 30 -0.65 10.32 -12.06
C LEU A 30 -0.33 9.41 -13.24
N ALA A 31 -1.37 8.92 -13.94
CA ALA A 31 -1.17 8.09 -15.13
C ALA A 31 -0.41 8.83 -16.25
N ARG A 32 -0.69 10.13 -16.44
CA ARG A 32 0.07 10.99 -17.37
C ARG A 32 1.51 11.17 -16.91
N HIS A 33 1.73 11.38 -15.61
CA HIS A 33 3.07 11.56 -15.05
C HIS A 33 3.93 10.30 -15.23
N TYR A 34 3.40 9.12 -14.89
CA TYR A 34 4.09 7.85 -15.14
C TYR A 34 4.44 7.69 -16.62
N ARG A 35 3.50 7.99 -17.52
CA ARG A 35 3.78 7.93 -18.95
C ARG A 35 4.90 8.88 -19.37
N ALA A 36 4.89 10.12 -18.89
CA ALA A 36 5.95 11.09 -19.18
C ALA A 36 7.34 10.62 -18.68
N LEU A 37 7.42 9.95 -17.53
CA LEU A 37 8.67 9.39 -17.01
C LEU A 37 9.25 8.29 -17.93
N PHE A 38 8.38 7.49 -18.56
CA PHE A 38 8.79 6.43 -19.50
C PHE A 38 9.04 6.95 -20.92
N GLU A 39 8.44 8.09 -21.30
CA GLU A 39 8.65 8.73 -22.60
C GLU A 39 9.90 9.62 -22.63
N GLN A 40 10.43 10.03 -21.47
CA GLN A 40 11.69 10.78 -21.40
C GLN A 40 12.83 9.97 -22.03
N PRO A 41 13.44 10.46 -23.13
CA PRO A 41 14.60 9.80 -23.73
C PRO A 41 15.76 9.88 -22.75
N ARG A 42 16.34 8.72 -22.45
CA ARG A 42 17.54 8.59 -21.63
C ARG A 42 18.49 7.64 -22.33
N ASP A 43 19.75 8.04 -22.39
CA ASP A 43 20.79 7.24 -23.02
C ASP A 43 21.75 6.66 -21.99
N GLY A 44 22.34 5.52 -22.35
CA GLY A 44 23.41 4.85 -21.60
C GLY A 44 23.01 4.43 -20.18
N PRO A 45 23.83 4.74 -19.16
CA PRO A 45 23.68 4.20 -17.80
C PRO A 45 22.37 4.63 -17.12
N ASN A 46 21.82 5.79 -17.49
CA ASN A 46 20.60 6.33 -16.90
C ASN A 46 19.34 5.54 -17.30
N ALA A 47 19.34 4.91 -18.48
CA ALA A 47 18.24 4.05 -18.92
C ALA A 47 18.21 2.71 -18.16
N VAL A 48 19.39 2.17 -17.84
CA VAL A 48 19.54 0.95 -17.05
C VAL A 48 19.13 1.20 -15.60
N ALA A 49 19.57 2.32 -15.01
CA ALA A 49 19.18 2.72 -13.66
C ALA A 49 17.66 2.86 -13.52
N LEU A 50 16.99 3.54 -14.46
CA LEU A 50 15.54 3.69 -14.47
C LEU A 50 14.80 2.35 -14.54
N SER A 51 15.30 1.42 -15.37
CA SER A 51 14.70 0.09 -15.48
C SER A 51 14.78 -0.66 -14.14
N CYS A 52 15.93 -0.60 -13.47
CA CYS A 52 16.12 -1.16 -12.13
C CYS A 52 15.20 -0.50 -11.08
N GLU A 53 15.07 0.82 -11.10
CA GLU A 53 14.17 1.57 -10.21
C GLU A 53 12.72 1.11 -10.35
N PHE A 54 12.22 0.95 -11.58
CA PHE A 54 10.86 0.48 -11.82
C PHE A 54 10.66 -0.99 -11.46
N GLU A 55 11.64 -1.85 -11.68
CA GLU A 55 11.59 -3.23 -11.19
C GLU A 55 11.52 -3.30 -9.67
N ASN A 56 12.29 -2.45 -8.98
CA ASN A 56 12.23 -2.34 -7.52
C ASN A 56 10.87 -1.79 -7.06
N ALA A 57 10.31 -0.80 -7.76
CA ALA A 57 8.98 -0.28 -7.47
C ALA A 57 7.89 -1.35 -7.63
N VAL A 58 7.98 -2.18 -8.68
CA VAL A 58 7.09 -3.33 -8.88
C VAL A 58 7.18 -4.31 -7.71
N LYS A 59 8.40 -4.69 -7.29
CA LYS A 59 8.61 -5.60 -6.15
C LYS A 59 8.04 -5.01 -4.87
N PHE A 60 8.29 -3.73 -4.62
CA PHE A 60 7.76 -3.01 -3.46
C PHE A 60 6.23 -3.04 -3.43
N LEU A 61 5.56 -2.68 -4.54
CA LEU A 61 4.10 -2.68 -4.62
C LEU A 61 3.49 -4.07 -4.38
N ARG A 62 4.15 -5.11 -4.89
CA ARG A 62 3.74 -6.50 -4.66
C ARG A 62 3.88 -6.87 -3.18
N HIS A 63 5.03 -6.63 -2.58
CA HIS A 63 5.28 -6.96 -1.18
C HIS A 63 4.42 -6.14 -0.23
N GLN A 64 4.05 -4.90 -0.56
CA GLN A 64 3.12 -4.11 0.23
C GLN A 64 1.73 -4.77 0.32
N ARG A 65 1.26 -5.39 -0.76
CA ARG A 65 -0.01 -6.13 -0.77
C ARG A 65 0.09 -7.44 0.00
N GLU A 66 1.19 -8.17 -0.14
CA GLU A 66 1.45 -9.38 0.63
C GLU A 66 1.55 -9.07 2.13
N TYR A 67 2.27 -8.01 2.49
CA TYR A 67 2.38 -7.50 3.85
C TYR A 67 1.01 -7.16 4.43
N LYS A 68 0.17 -6.43 3.69
CA LYS A 68 -1.20 -6.13 4.12
C LYS A 68 -2.01 -7.41 4.39
N THR A 69 -1.94 -8.38 3.49
CA THR A 69 -2.62 -9.68 3.65
C THR A 69 -2.14 -10.44 4.89
N LEU A 70 -0.83 -10.45 5.14
CA LEU A 70 -0.23 -11.11 6.30
C LEU A 70 -0.64 -10.41 7.59
N LEU A 71 -0.65 -9.08 7.57
CA LEU A 71 -1.02 -8.26 8.71
C LEU A 71 -2.48 -8.47 9.10
N GLU A 72 -3.41 -8.50 8.12
CA GLU A 72 -4.82 -8.83 8.36
C GLU A 72 -5.02 -10.23 8.94
N ARG A 73 -4.19 -11.21 8.54
CA ARG A 73 -4.28 -12.60 9.00
C ARG A 73 -3.76 -12.79 10.42
N TYR A 74 -2.60 -12.22 10.73
CA TYR A 74 -1.89 -12.48 11.98
C TYR A 74 -2.11 -11.41 13.04
N ASN A 75 -2.51 -10.20 12.65
CA ASN A 75 -2.81 -9.10 13.57
C ASN A 75 -4.04 -8.29 13.13
N PRO A 76 -5.25 -8.89 13.18
CA PRO A 76 -6.48 -8.21 12.80
C PRO A 76 -6.88 -7.06 13.75
N LEU A 77 -6.22 -6.93 14.91
CA LEU A 77 -6.49 -5.89 15.90
C LEU A 77 -5.53 -4.70 15.78
N ILE A 78 -4.73 -4.62 14.71
CA ILE A 78 -3.72 -3.55 14.57
C ILE A 78 -4.35 -2.19 14.28
N ASP A 79 -5.47 -2.18 13.56
CA ASP A 79 -6.18 -0.95 13.16
C ASP A 79 -7.13 -0.45 14.28
N LEU A 80 -7.28 -1.23 15.35
CA LEU A 80 -8.06 -0.84 16.52
C LEU A 80 -7.27 0.18 17.34
N THR A 81 -7.95 1.24 17.75
CA THR A 81 -7.44 2.19 18.74
C THR A 81 -7.11 1.45 20.05
N GLY A 82 -6.26 2.04 20.90
CA GLY A 82 -5.83 1.40 22.15
C GLY A 82 -7.00 0.92 23.01
N GLU A 83 -8.10 1.69 23.03
CA GLU A 83 -9.34 1.37 23.76
C GLU A 83 -10.07 0.15 23.19
N GLU A 84 -10.23 0.09 21.87
CA GLU A 84 -10.88 -1.04 21.18
C GLU A 84 -10.06 -2.34 21.30
N ARG A 85 -8.71 -2.24 21.38
CA ARG A 85 -7.84 -3.39 21.68
C ARG A 85 -8.04 -3.93 23.09
N ILE A 86 -8.19 -3.04 24.07
CA ILE A 86 -8.43 -3.41 25.48
C ILE A 86 -9.79 -4.10 25.60
N GLU A 87 -10.82 -3.55 24.96
CA GLU A 87 -12.16 -4.15 24.93
C GLU A 87 -12.18 -5.52 24.24
N ALA A 88 -11.55 -5.66 23.07
CA ALA A 88 -11.45 -6.95 22.36
C ALA A 88 -10.71 -8.01 23.20
N THR A 89 -9.73 -7.60 24.02
CA THR A 89 -9.00 -8.49 24.92
C THR A 89 -9.84 -8.89 26.13
N ALA A 90 -10.61 -7.96 26.71
CA ALA A 90 -11.55 -8.27 27.79
C ALA A 90 -12.60 -9.30 27.32
N ARG A 91 -13.18 -9.11 26.13
CA ARG A 91 -14.18 -10.04 25.57
C ARG A 91 -13.61 -11.44 25.31
N ARG A 92 -12.30 -11.57 25.01
CA ARG A 92 -11.64 -12.88 24.83
C ARG A 92 -11.68 -13.77 26.08
N VAL A 93 -11.75 -13.18 27.26
CA VAL A 93 -11.84 -13.91 28.54
C VAL A 93 -13.26 -13.92 29.13
N GLY A 94 -14.27 -13.53 28.34
CA GLY A 94 -15.66 -13.46 28.79
C GLY A 94 -15.94 -12.28 29.71
N LEU A 95 -15.06 -11.26 29.75
CA LEU A 95 -15.24 -10.04 30.54
C LEU A 95 -15.67 -8.89 29.62
N ASN A 96 -16.55 -8.02 30.11
CA ASN A 96 -16.78 -6.72 29.48
C ASN A 96 -15.80 -5.70 30.06
N MET A 97 -15.27 -4.83 29.21
CA MET A 97 -14.39 -3.74 29.67
C MET A 97 -15.19 -2.84 30.60
N PRO A 98 -14.73 -2.55 31.84
CA PRO A 98 -15.35 -1.53 32.66
C PRO A 98 -15.33 -0.17 31.96
N GLU A 99 -16.38 0.63 32.15
CA GLU A 99 -16.37 2.03 31.70
C GLU A 99 -15.17 2.72 32.34
N MET A 100 -14.32 3.34 31.51
CA MET A 100 -13.21 4.14 32.01
C MET A 100 -13.79 5.20 32.92
N ALA A 101 -13.46 5.13 34.22
CA ALA A 101 -13.93 6.09 35.19
C ALA A 101 -13.59 7.49 34.66
N LYS A 102 -14.63 8.29 34.41
CA LYS A 102 -14.50 9.69 34.00
C LYS A 102 -13.72 10.36 35.13
N GLY A 103 -12.42 10.56 34.90
CA GLY A 103 -11.56 11.16 35.91
C GLY A 103 -12.16 12.50 36.31
N ASP A 104 -12.57 12.61 37.56
CA ASP A 104 -12.69 13.89 38.23
C ASP A 104 -11.30 14.53 38.10
N ALA A 105 -11.20 15.49 37.19
CA ALA A 105 -10.03 16.34 37.09
C ALA A 105 -9.90 17.08 38.43
N PRO A 106 -8.72 17.08 39.09
CA PRO A 106 -8.49 17.96 40.22
C PRO A 106 -8.53 19.43 39.79
#